data_AF-R7HMT8-F1
#
_entry.id   AF-R7HMT8-F1
#
_cell.length_a   1.000
_cell.length_b   1.000
_cell.length_c   1.000
_cell.angle_alpha   90.00
_cell.angle_beta   90.00
_cell.angle_gamma   90.00
#
_symmetry.space_group_name_H-M   'P 1'
#
loop_
_entity.id
_entity.type
_entity.pdbx_description
1 polymer ?
#
loop_
_entity_poly.entity_id
_entity_poly.type
_entity_poly.pdbx_seq_one_letter_code
_entity_poly.pdbx_strand_id
1 'polypeptide(L)'
;MKRTADINEILKPLKDTPFQAYLSNAVQVADILDWILSQVGVAEIWQTSFSISEEFLRRLFFICKDKKVSRINLVLDHKATNKTLKLWAFITQVIEHTYLADNHSKILLVKSESGKTVSVITSQNLTRGNRAESAFISTDPIIFASLYAQIEDLITNHSVPLNELFRQRVEAD
;
A
#
# COMPACT_ATOMS: atom_id res chain seq x y z
N MET A 1 2.80 19.69 4.78
CA MET A 1 3.10 20.09 6.17
C MET A 1 3.67 18.85 6.85
N LYS A 2 4.99 18.83 7.11
CA LYS A 2 5.69 17.67 7.68
C LYS A 2 5.08 17.33 9.04
N ARG A 3 4.61 16.09 9.21
CA ARG A 3 4.39 15.57 10.57
C ARG A 3 5.77 15.32 11.17
N THR A 4 5.93 15.79 12.40
CA THR A 4 7.20 15.99 13.10
C THR A 4 7.59 14.83 14.01
N ALA A 5 6.76 13.80 14.14
CA ALA A 5 7.10 12.64 14.95
C ALA A 5 8.05 11.73 14.17
N ASP A 6 9.18 11.39 14.79
CA ASP A 6 10.06 10.35 14.29
C ASP A 6 9.32 9.00 14.40
N ILE A 7 9.25 8.25 13.30
CA ILE A 7 8.59 6.93 13.30
C ILE A 7 9.22 5.97 14.31
N ASN A 8 10.49 6.18 14.68
CA ASN A 8 11.19 5.39 15.70
C ASN A 8 10.71 5.68 17.14
N GLU A 9 9.92 6.74 17.36
CA GLU A 9 9.22 6.97 18.63
C GLU A 9 7.98 6.08 18.77
N ILE A 10 7.46 5.56 17.66
CA ILE A 10 6.22 4.77 17.59
C ILE A 10 6.52 3.29 17.35
N LEU A 11 7.50 2.99 16.49
CA LEU A 11 7.89 1.66 16.08
C LEU A 11 9.32 1.36 16.48
N LYS A 12 9.58 0.11 16.86
CA LYS A 12 10.91 -0.44 17.10
C LYS A 12 11.42 -1.15 15.83
N PRO A 13 12.73 -1.29 15.61
CA PRO A 13 13.27 -1.99 14.45
C PRO A 13 12.69 -3.41 14.29
N LEU A 14 12.40 -3.82 13.04
CA LEU A 14 11.77 -5.10 12.71
C LEU A 14 12.57 -6.31 13.21
N LYS A 15 13.90 -6.20 13.20
CA LYS A 15 14.81 -7.25 13.71
C LYS A 15 14.65 -7.51 15.22
N ASP A 16 14.29 -6.47 15.98
CA ASP A 16 14.23 -6.51 17.43
C ASP A 16 12.81 -6.74 17.92
N THR A 17 11.81 -6.32 17.13
CA THR A 17 10.39 -6.48 17.47
C THR A 17 9.60 -6.91 16.22
N PRO A 18 9.51 -8.24 15.97
CA PRO A 18 8.89 -8.78 14.77
C PRO A 18 7.37 -8.66 14.75
N PHE A 19 6.73 -8.37 15.89
CA PHE A 19 5.29 -8.17 16.03
C PHE A 19 5.03 -6.87 16.80
N GLN A 20 4.33 -5.93 16.17
CA GLN A 20 4.11 -4.60 16.76
C GLN A 20 2.72 -4.11 16.43
N ALA A 21 2.12 -3.39 17.36
CA ALA A 21 0.87 -2.68 17.14
C ALA A 21 0.99 -1.25 17.66
N TYR A 22 0.33 -0.32 16.98
CA TYR A 22 0.21 1.04 17.47
C TYR A 22 -1.18 1.61 17.17
N LEU A 23 -1.54 2.67 17.89
CA LEU A 23 -2.68 3.54 17.61
C LEU A 23 -2.18 4.97 17.56
N SER A 24 -2.16 5.59 16.39
CA SER A 24 -1.56 6.92 16.22
C SER A 24 -2.16 7.67 15.03
N ASN A 25 -2.15 9.00 15.10
CA ASN A 25 -2.44 9.89 13.97
C ASN A 25 -1.17 10.55 13.40
N ALA A 26 0.01 10.20 13.93
CA ALA A 26 1.26 10.87 13.62
C ALA A 26 1.94 10.34 12.35
N VAL A 27 1.66 9.08 11.96
CA VAL A 27 2.24 8.41 10.80
C VAL A 27 1.19 8.12 9.73
N GLN A 28 1.62 8.13 8.47
CA GLN A 28 0.86 7.64 7.34
C GLN A 28 1.44 6.32 6.83
N VAL A 29 0.66 5.55 6.07
CA VAL A 29 1.14 4.30 5.44
C VAL A 29 2.41 4.51 4.61
N ALA A 30 2.60 5.68 3.99
CA ALA A 30 3.82 5.99 3.25
C ALA A 30 5.07 6.13 4.14
N ASP A 31 4.92 6.62 5.38
CA ASP A 31 6.00 6.66 6.37
C ASP A 31 6.40 5.24 6.78
N ILE A 32 5.40 4.37 7.00
CA ILE A 32 5.61 2.97 7.35
C ILE A 32 6.33 2.23 6.21
N LEU A 33 5.89 2.45 4.97
CA LEU A 33 6.51 1.83 3.80
C LEU A 33 7.99 2.22 3.67
N ASP A 34 8.31 3.51 3.70
CA ASP A 34 9.71 3.97 3.60
C ASP A 34 10.58 3.44 4.76
N TRP A 35 10.01 3.43 5.98
CA TRP A 35 10.67 2.84 7.14
C TRP A 35 10.93 1.34 7.01
N ILE A 36 9.99 0.56 6.47
CA ILE A 36 10.20 -0.87 6.19
C ILE A 36 11.31 -1.04 5.15
N LEU A 37 11.23 -0.31 4.03
CA LEU A 37 12.19 -0.37 2.93
C LEU A 37 13.62 -0.02 3.38
N SER A 38 13.77 0.92 4.33
CA SER A 38 15.07 1.25 4.93
C SER A 38 15.74 0.06 5.66
N GLN A 39 14.95 -0.94 6.08
CA GLN A 39 15.42 -2.10 6.84
C GLN A 39 15.52 -3.37 5.99
N VAL A 40 14.71 -3.50 4.95
CA VAL A 40 14.63 -4.71 4.11
C VAL A 40 15.26 -4.56 2.73
N GLY A 41 15.54 -3.33 2.28
CA GLY A 41 16.11 -3.04 0.97
C GLY A 41 15.06 -2.97 -0.13
N VAL A 42 15.48 -3.24 -1.37
CA VAL A 42 14.60 -3.22 -2.55
C VAL A 42 13.52 -4.29 -2.41
N ALA A 43 12.26 -3.92 -2.65
CA ALA A 43 11.13 -4.82 -2.44
C ALA A 43 9.98 -4.63 -3.42
N GLU A 44 9.26 -5.72 -3.62
CA GLU A 44 7.94 -5.73 -4.23
C GLU A 44 6.85 -5.44 -3.18
N ILE A 45 5.90 -4.62 -3.57
CA ILE A 45 4.83 -4.12 -2.70
C ILE A 45 3.47 -4.64 -3.19
N TRP A 46 2.67 -5.13 -2.26
CA TRP A 46 1.27 -5.47 -2.48
C TRP A 46 0.42 -4.68 -1.52
N GLN A 47 -0.52 -3.90 -2.04
CA GLN A 47 -1.28 -2.96 -1.24
C GLN A 47 -2.77 -3.07 -1.56
N THR A 48 -3.58 -3.10 -0.51
CA THR A 48 -5.03 -3.00 -0.62
C THR A 48 -5.48 -1.74 0.11
N SER A 49 -6.53 -1.10 -0.39
CA SER A 49 -7.18 -0.01 0.32
C SER A 49 -8.58 0.23 -0.21
N PHE A 50 -9.43 0.90 0.57
CA PHE A 50 -10.71 1.34 0.01
C PHE A 50 -10.50 2.45 -1.02
N SER A 51 -9.58 3.38 -0.76
CA SER A 51 -9.35 4.52 -1.64
C SER A 51 -7.93 5.05 -1.57
N ILE A 52 -7.53 5.76 -2.62
CA ILE A 52 -6.25 6.46 -2.73
C ILE A 52 -6.46 7.96 -2.92
N SER A 53 -5.43 8.74 -2.60
CA SER A 53 -5.38 10.18 -2.85
C SER A 53 -4.11 10.58 -3.61
N GLU A 54 -4.18 11.72 -4.30
CA GLU A 54 -3.03 12.29 -4.99
C GLU A 54 -1.84 12.57 -4.06
N GLU A 55 -2.09 13.05 -2.84
CA GLU A 55 -1.01 13.31 -1.87
C GLU A 55 -0.22 12.03 -1.55
N PHE A 56 -0.93 10.92 -1.36
CA PHE A 56 -0.28 9.63 -1.14
C PHE A 56 0.51 9.18 -2.37
N LEU A 57 -0.05 9.32 -3.58
CA LEU A 57 0.66 9.01 -4.84
C LEU A 57 1.93 9.83 -5.01
N ARG A 58 1.92 11.12 -4.66
CA ARG A 58 3.13 11.98 -4.69
C ARG A 58 4.21 11.45 -3.76
N ARG A 59 3.84 11.02 -2.55
CA ARG A 59 4.80 10.42 -1.61
C ARG A 59 5.37 9.11 -2.16
N LEU A 60 4.51 8.26 -2.68
CA LEU A 60 4.90 6.98 -3.27
C LEU A 60 5.85 7.16 -4.45
N PHE A 61 5.59 8.14 -5.32
CA PHE A 61 6.49 8.51 -6.42
C PHE A 61 7.92 8.80 -5.95
N PHE A 62 8.09 9.54 -4.85
CA PHE A 62 9.43 9.81 -4.30
C PHE A 62 10.08 8.56 -3.71
N ILE A 63 9.32 7.70 -3.04
CA ILE A 63 9.81 6.40 -2.54
C ILE A 63 10.30 5.53 -3.70
N CYS A 64 9.56 5.47 -4.81
CA CYS A 64 9.98 4.73 -6.01
C CYS A 64 11.22 5.36 -6.67
N LYS A 65 11.34 6.70 -6.66
CA LYS A 65 12.51 7.40 -7.22
C LYS A 65 13.80 7.06 -6.49
N ASP A 66 13.74 6.76 -5.20
CA ASP A 66 14.87 6.29 -4.40
C ASP A 66 15.26 4.83 -4.71
N LYS A 67 14.61 4.20 -5.70
CA LYS A 67 14.89 2.85 -6.23
C LYS A 67 14.83 1.73 -5.20
N LYS A 68 14.05 1.92 -4.12
CA LYS A 68 13.79 0.89 -3.11
C LYS A 68 12.57 0.02 -3.41
N VAL A 69 11.87 0.29 -4.50
CA VAL A 69 10.67 -0.45 -4.90
C VAL A 69 10.90 -1.06 -6.27
N SER A 70 10.71 -2.37 -6.40
CA SER A 70 10.85 -3.09 -7.67
C SER A 70 9.53 -3.19 -8.43
N ARG A 71 8.39 -3.25 -7.73
CA ARG A 71 7.04 -3.31 -8.30
C ARG A 71 5.99 -2.99 -7.24
N ILE A 72 4.86 -2.42 -7.64
CA ILE A 72 3.68 -2.16 -6.82
C ILE A 72 2.43 -2.76 -7.47
N ASN A 73 1.73 -3.59 -6.68
CA ASN A 73 0.40 -4.12 -6.99
C ASN A 73 -0.61 -3.46 -6.05
N LEU A 74 -1.64 -2.83 -6.60
CA LEU A 74 -2.66 -2.09 -5.84
C LEU A 74 -4.06 -2.64 -6.10
N VAL A 75 -4.82 -2.91 -5.05
CA VAL A 75 -6.25 -3.22 -5.11
C VAL A 75 -7.05 -2.11 -4.43
N LEU A 76 -8.01 -1.53 -5.15
CA LEU A 76 -8.92 -0.50 -4.66
C LEU A 76 -10.38 -0.94 -4.72
N ASP A 77 -11.25 -0.25 -3.98
CA ASP A 77 -12.68 -0.51 -4.00
C ASP A 77 -13.37 0.05 -5.27
N HIS A 78 -14.34 -0.69 -5.81
CA HIS A 78 -15.17 -0.22 -6.92
C HIS A 78 -15.94 1.08 -6.60
N LYS A 79 -16.33 1.33 -5.35
CA LYS A 79 -17.02 2.58 -4.96
C LYS A 79 -16.10 3.78 -5.04
N ALA A 80 -14.77 3.58 -5.04
CA ALA A 80 -13.79 4.64 -5.23
C ALA A 80 -13.47 4.94 -6.70
N THR A 81 -14.02 4.16 -7.67
CA THR A 81 -13.68 4.22 -9.11
C THR A 81 -13.66 5.63 -9.68
N ASN A 82 -14.69 6.45 -9.44
CA ASN A 82 -14.76 7.81 -10.00
C ASN A 82 -13.58 8.70 -9.56
N LYS A 83 -13.10 8.53 -8.33
CA LYS A 83 -11.94 9.25 -7.83
C LYS A 83 -10.65 8.63 -8.38
N THR A 84 -10.59 7.30 -8.44
CA THR A 84 -9.45 6.56 -9.00
C THR A 84 -9.21 6.91 -10.47
N LEU A 85 -10.25 6.99 -11.29
CA LEU A 85 -10.16 7.37 -12.71
C LEU A 85 -9.61 8.78 -12.91
N LYS A 86 -10.00 9.74 -12.05
CA LYS A 86 -9.43 11.10 -12.09
C LYS A 86 -7.93 11.13 -11.79
N LEU A 87 -7.43 10.15 -11.04
CA LEU A 87 -6.02 10.01 -10.67
C LEU A 87 -5.27 9.04 -11.58
N TRP A 88 -5.93 8.46 -12.58
CA TRP A 88 -5.40 7.36 -13.40
C TRP A 88 -4.03 7.66 -14.00
N ALA A 89 -3.88 8.82 -14.63
CA ALA A 89 -2.61 9.23 -15.25
C ALA A 89 -1.44 9.28 -14.27
N PHE A 90 -1.71 9.52 -12.98
CA PHE A 90 -0.68 9.50 -11.94
C PHE A 90 -0.47 8.09 -11.38
N ILE A 91 -1.55 7.33 -11.21
CA ILE A 91 -1.47 5.92 -10.79
C ILE A 91 -0.57 5.14 -11.76
N THR A 92 -0.79 5.25 -13.08
CA THR A 92 -0.01 4.50 -14.08
C THR A 92 1.46 4.92 -14.19
N GLN A 93 1.82 6.09 -13.66
CA GLN A 93 3.22 6.53 -13.59
C GLN A 93 3.97 5.98 -12.37
N VAL A 94 3.24 5.52 -11.34
CA VAL A 94 3.81 5.15 -10.03
C VAL A 94 3.58 3.67 -9.72
N ILE A 95 2.48 3.10 -10.20
CA ILE A 95 1.97 1.78 -9.84
C ILE A 95 1.76 0.97 -11.12
N GLU A 96 2.46 -0.17 -11.20
CA GLU A 96 2.48 -1.03 -12.37
C GLU A 96 1.14 -1.75 -12.58
N HIS A 97 0.55 -2.24 -11.49
CA HIS A 97 -0.69 -3.00 -11.54
C HIS A 97 -1.72 -2.45 -10.57
N THR A 98 -2.87 -2.01 -11.09
CA THR A 98 -4.00 -1.54 -10.28
C THR A 98 -5.26 -2.28 -10.66
N TYR A 99 -5.97 -2.78 -9.65
CA TYR A 99 -7.18 -3.57 -9.77
C TYR A 99 -8.30 -2.93 -8.95
N LEU A 100 -9.53 -3.10 -9.41
CA LEU A 100 -10.74 -2.71 -8.66
C LEU A 100 -11.51 -3.97 -8.26
N ALA A 101 -11.88 -4.07 -6.99
CA ALA A 101 -12.65 -5.17 -6.41
C ALA A 101 -13.66 -4.63 -5.36
N ASP A 102 -14.55 -5.46 -4.82
CA ASP A 102 -15.27 -5.14 -3.58
C ASP A 102 -14.29 -5.31 -2.41
N ASN A 103 -13.66 -4.21 -1.98
CA ASN A 103 -12.51 -4.25 -1.10
C ASN A 103 -12.55 -3.12 -0.06
N HIS A 104 -12.77 -3.49 1.20
CA HIS A 104 -12.62 -2.57 2.33
C HIS A 104 -11.37 -2.83 3.18
N SER A 105 -10.54 -3.81 2.80
CA SER A 105 -9.29 -4.09 3.51
C SER A 105 -8.27 -2.97 3.29
N LYS A 106 -7.39 -2.75 4.27
CA LYS A 106 -6.17 -1.97 4.09
C LYS A 106 -4.97 -2.75 4.59
N ILE A 107 -4.22 -3.28 3.65
CA ILE A 107 -3.08 -4.16 3.89
C ILE A 107 -1.90 -3.61 3.08
N LEU A 108 -0.71 -3.67 3.66
CA LEU A 108 0.55 -3.45 2.97
C LEU A 108 1.43 -4.67 3.22
N LEU A 109 1.76 -5.40 2.15
CA LEU A 109 2.74 -6.47 2.16
C LEU A 109 4.00 -6.02 1.44
N VAL A 110 5.15 -6.31 2.02
CA VAL A 110 6.47 -5.99 1.48
C VAL A 110 7.28 -7.29 1.35
N LYS A 111 7.71 -7.62 0.14
CA LYS A 111 8.57 -8.77 -0.15
C LYS A 111 9.89 -8.27 -0.74
N SER A 112 10.93 -8.28 0.07
CA SER A 112 12.27 -7.85 -0.39
C SER A 112 12.89 -8.86 -1.35
N GLU A 113 13.81 -8.39 -2.20
CA GLU A 113 14.63 -9.27 -3.06
C GLU A 113 15.47 -10.27 -2.25
N SER A 114 15.82 -9.92 -1.01
CA SER A 114 16.52 -10.81 -0.08
C SER A 114 15.65 -11.91 0.54
N GLY A 115 14.35 -11.95 0.23
CA GLY A 115 13.39 -12.93 0.76
C GLY A 115 12.74 -12.54 2.09
N LYS A 116 13.12 -11.41 2.72
CA LYS A 116 12.41 -10.90 3.90
C LYS A 116 11.00 -10.44 3.53
N THR A 117 10.04 -10.78 4.39
CA THR A 117 8.62 -10.47 4.23
C THR A 117 8.10 -9.67 5.42
N VAL A 118 7.28 -8.65 5.15
CA VAL A 118 6.62 -7.83 6.17
C VAL A 118 5.16 -7.64 5.81
N SER A 119 4.28 -7.82 6.78
CA SER A 119 2.84 -7.59 6.67
C SER A 119 2.43 -6.44 7.56
N VAL A 120 1.62 -5.52 7.03
CA VAL A 120 1.00 -4.43 7.77
C VAL A 120 -0.50 -4.49 7.53
N ILE A 121 -1.27 -4.62 8.61
CA ILE A 121 -2.73 -4.51 8.58
C ILE A 121 -3.08 -3.19 9.28
N THR A 122 -3.86 -2.33 8.64
CA THR A 122 -4.17 -1.01 9.19
C THR A 122 -5.62 -0.60 8.99
N SER A 123 -6.12 0.31 9.82
CA SER A 123 -7.39 0.99 9.61
C SER A 123 -7.29 2.17 8.62
N GLN A 124 -6.07 2.61 8.27
CA GLN A 124 -5.84 3.79 7.44
C GLN A 124 -5.98 3.51 5.93
N ASN A 125 -6.74 4.35 5.22
CA ASN A 125 -6.73 4.38 3.76
C ASN A 125 -5.48 5.09 3.20
N LEU A 126 -5.15 4.89 1.92
CA LEU A 126 -4.00 5.53 1.24
C LEU A 126 -4.23 7.03 0.96
N THR A 127 -4.40 7.78 2.03
CA THR A 127 -4.81 9.18 2.05
C THR A 127 -3.96 9.98 3.03
N ARG A 128 -4.16 11.30 3.07
CA ARG A 128 -3.49 12.21 4.03
C ARG A 128 -3.70 11.82 5.51
N GLY A 129 -4.73 11.02 5.82
CA GLY A 129 -5.02 10.44 7.15
C GLY A 129 -4.75 11.35 8.34
N ASN A 130 -5.73 12.10 8.85
CA ASN A 130 -5.60 12.99 10.03
C ASN A 130 -6.27 12.44 11.31
N ARG A 131 -6.52 11.14 11.34
CA ARG A 131 -7.24 10.45 12.40
C ARG A 131 -6.31 9.47 13.10
N ALA A 132 -6.67 9.07 14.32
CA ALA A 132 -6.00 7.98 14.98
C ALA A 132 -6.33 6.69 14.21
N GLU A 133 -5.29 5.99 13.79
CA GLU A 133 -5.38 4.76 13.02
C GLU A 133 -4.63 3.68 13.78
N SER A 134 -5.20 2.48 13.82
CA SER A 134 -4.51 1.31 14.32
C SER A 134 -3.73 0.65 13.19
N ALA A 135 -2.59 0.09 13.54
CA ALA A 135 -1.92 -0.85 12.66
C ALA A 135 -1.27 -1.97 13.46
N PHE A 136 -1.19 -3.13 12.82
CA PHE A 136 -0.40 -4.28 13.26
C PHE A 136 0.64 -4.58 12.20
N ILE A 137 1.88 -4.77 12.61
CA ILE A 137 3.04 -5.06 11.78
C ILE A 137 3.60 -6.41 12.20
N SER A 138 3.86 -7.29 11.23
CA SER A 138 4.45 -8.60 11.45
C SER A 138 5.52 -8.94 10.41
N THR A 139 6.62 -9.55 10.84
CA THR A 139 7.59 -10.21 9.95
C THR A 139 7.39 -11.72 9.86
N ASP A 140 6.26 -12.24 10.34
CA ASP A 140 5.96 -13.67 10.29
C ASP A 140 5.66 -14.10 8.84
N PRO A 141 6.43 -15.07 8.29
CA PRO A 141 6.24 -15.52 6.91
C PRO A 141 4.90 -16.22 6.67
N ILE A 142 4.30 -16.83 7.70
CA ILE A 142 3.00 -17.52 7.58
C ILE A 142 1.89 -16.49 7.42
N ILE A 143 1.91 -15.41 8.22
CA ILE A 143 0.95 -14.30 8.10
C ILE A 143 1.07 -13.68 6.70
N PHE A 144 2.30 -13.42 6.26
CA PHE A 144 2.55 -12.87 4.92
C PHE A 144 1.98 -13.78 3.83
N ALA A 145 2.35 -15.07 3.84
CA ALA A 145 1.94 -16.01 2.79
C ALA A 145 0.41 -16.16 2.72
N SER A 146 -0.27 -16.19 3.87
CA SER A 146 -1.72 -16.28 3.93
C SER A 146 -2.40 -15.06 3.32
N LEU A 147 -1.98 -13.84 3.72
CA LEU A 147 -2.54 -12.60 3.18
C LEU A 147 -2.21 -12.43 1.70
N TYR A 148 -1.00 -12.80 1.28
CA TYR A 148 -0.56 -12.76 -0.10
C TYR A 148 -1.46 -13.62 -0.99
N ALA A 149 -1.69 -14.88 -0.61
CA ALA A 149 -2.56 -15.79 -1.35
C ALA A 149 -4.01 -15.26 -1.45
N GLN A 150 -4.53 -14.63 -0.40
CA GLN A 150 -5.86 -14.01 -0.41
C GLN A 150 -5.93 -12.78 -1.32
N ILE A 151 -4.87 -11.97 -1.38
CA ILE A 151 -4.79 -10.82 -2.30
C ILE A 151 -4.68 -11.31 -3.75
N GLU A 152 -3.90 -12.36 -4.03
CA GLU A 152 -3.80 -12.95 -5.36
C GLU A 152 -5.14 -13.53 -5.82
N ASP A 153 -5.87 -14.22 -4.94
CA ASP A 153 -7.22 -14.71 -5.22
C ASP A 153 -8.19 -13.56 -5.52
N LEU A 154 -8.18 -12.50 -4.70
CA LEU A 154 -8.98 -11.30 -4.92
C LEU A 154 -8.69 -10.68 -6.30
N ILE A 155 -7.41 -10.58 -6.67
CA ILE A 155 -6.99 -10.04 -7.97
C ILE A 155 -7.45 -10.95 -9.12
N THR A 156 -7.21 -12.25 -9.01
CA THR A 156 -7.40 -13.20 -10.11
C THR A 156 -8.88 -13.49 -10.36
N ASN A 157 -9.67 -13.62 -9.29
CA ASN A 157 -11.03 -14.16 -9.37
C ASN A 157 -12.12 -13.11 -9.11
N HIS A 158 -11.78 -11.96 -8.53
CA HIS A 158 -12.76 -11.03 -7.96
C HIS A 158 -12.46 -9.55 -8.27
N SER A 159 -11.60 -9.28 -9.26
CA SER A 159 -11.23 -7.91 -9.62
C SER A 159 -11.26 -7.65 -11.13
N VAL A 160 -11.26 -6.37 -11.48
CA VAL A 160 -11.08 -5.88 -12.85
C VAL A 160 -9.85 -4.98 -12.93
N PRO A 161 -8.95 -5.17 -13.89
CA PRO A 161 -7.81 -4.28 -14.13
C PRO A 161 -8.25 -2.84 -14.47
N LEU A 162 -7.63 -1.84 -13.84
CA LEU A 162 -7.98 -0.42 -14.03
C LEU A 162 -7.78 0.06 -15.47
N ASN A 163 -6.76 -0.47 -16.17
CA ASN A 163 -6.45 -0.14 -17.56
C ASN A 163 -7.56 -0.59 -18.53
N GLU A 164 -8.24 -1.70 -18.26
CA GLU A 164 -9.37 -2.18 -19.07
C GLU A 164 -10.57 -1.25 -18.95
N LEU A 165 -10.90 -0.84 -17.72
CA LEU A 165 -11.97 0.12 -17.45
C LEU A 165 -11.70 1.49 -18.09
N PHE A 166 -10.45 1.93 -18.09
CA PHE A 166 -10.08 3.17 -18.74
C PHE A 166 -10.28 3.09 -20.27
N ARG A 167 -9.85 1.99 -20.90
CA ARG A 167 -10.03 1.79 -22.33
C ARG A 167 -11.51 1.85 -22.74
N GLN A 168 -12.37 1.16 -22.00
CA GLN A 168 -13.82 1.19 -22.23
C GLN A 168 -14.40 2.61 -22.14
N ARG A 169 -13.88 3.46 -21.25
CA ARG A 169 -14.35 4.84 -21.10
C ARG A 169 -13.93 5.72 -22.28
N VAL A 170 -12.68 5.60 -22.73
CA VAL A 170 -12.18 6.35 -23.89
C VAL A 170 -12.89 5.94 -25.18
N GLU A 171 -13.27 4.67 -25.31
CA GLU A 171 -14.02 4.17 -26.48
C GLU A 171 -15.51 4.58 -26.46
N ALA A 172 -16.04 5.02 -25.31
CA ALA A 172 -17.44 5.42 -25.14
C ALA A 172 -17.67 6.94 -25.28
N ASP A 173 -16.60 7.75 -25.27
CA ASP A 173 -16.60 9.20 -25.48
C ASP A 173 -16.23 9.54 -26.94
#